data_AF-A0A6A5AAE6-F1
#
_entry.id   AF-A0A6A5AAE6-F1
#
_cell.length_a   1.000
_cell.length_b   1.000
_cell.length_c   1.000
_cell.angle_alpha   90.00
_cell.angle_beta   90.00
_cell.angle_gamma   90.00
#
_symmetry.space_group_name_H-M   'P 1'
#
loop_
_entity.id
_entity.type
_entity.pdbx_description
1 polymer ?
#
loop_
_entity_poly.entity_id
_entity_poly.type
_entity_poly.pdbx_seq_one_letter_code
_entity_poly.pdbx_strand_id
1 'polypeptide(L)'
;MASVKDSKTKPSASEFTLGRELGQGNFSRVFLATHNATKEVFAVKLIEKARIMRMKIRHPNIFNEVNMEKTVLNMLRHPNIVRMYHTFQDAANLYFLMEYVSNGELWDVLQLQGKQVGCTEGLARFYAADIVNALEYMASRHIVHRFASDLKPENMIVAKEDGHVRIVDFGTAKNLSDISLNGPNFVGTPGLLQLPPHIHTFDIDP
;
A
#
# COMPACT_ATOMS: atom_id res chain seq x y z
N MET A 1 -20.75 0.01 -20.14
CA MET A 1 -19.44 0.65 -20.40
C MET A 1 -18.34 -0.26 -19.89
N ALA A 2 -17.16 -0.25 -20.50
CA ALA A 2 -16.01 -1.01 -20.01
C ALA A 2 -15.56 -0.50 -18.63
N SER A 3 -15.06 -1.40 -17.78
CA SER A 3 -14.53 -1.05 -16.46
C SER A 3 -13.29 -0.18 -16.60
N VAL A 4 -13.16 0.85 -15.75
CA VAL A 4 -11.97 1.70 -15.70
C VAL A 4 -10.75 0.92 -15.19
N LYS A 5 -10.97 -0.12 -14.35
CA LYS A 5 -9.91 -0.90 -13.68
C LYS A 5 -8.94 -1.55 -14.66
N ASP A 6 -9.45 -2.06 -15.78
CA ASP A 6 -8.68 -2.81 -16.79
C ASP A 6 -8.55 -2.05 -18.13
N SER A 7 -8.93 -0.77 -18.16
CA SER A 7 -8.79 0.06 -19.36
C SER A 7 -7.31 0.24 -19.74
N LYS A 8 -7.01 0.27 -21.04
CA LYS A 8 -5.67 0.64 -21.54
C LYS A 8 -5.45 2.15 -21.56
N THR A 9 -6.51 2.94 -21.52
CA THR A 9 -6.44 4.40 -21.53
C THR A 9 -6.37 4.93 -20.11
N LYS A 10 -5.39 5.81 -19.85
CA LYS A 10 -5.28 6.50 -18.56
C LYS A 10 -6.43 7.49 -18.42
N PRO A 11 -7.16 7.50 -17.30
CA PRO A 11 -8.24 8.45 -17.10
C PRO A 11 -7.67 9.82 -16.68
N SER A 12 -8.54 10.82 -16.69
CA SER A 12 -8.28 12.19 -16.24
C SER A 12 -9.01 12.49 -14.93
N ALA A 13 -8.55 13.51 -14.20
CA ALA A 13 -9.16 13.91 -12.92
C ALA A 13 -10.64 14.30 -13.06
N SER A 14 -11.03 14.92 -14.18
CA SER A 14 -12.42 15.34 -14.46
C SER A 14 -13.41 14.19 -14.62
N GLU A 15 -12.92 12.96 -14.83
CA GLU A 15 -13.77 11.77 -14.96
C GLU A 15 -14.22 11.23 -13.59
N PHE A 16 -13.73 11.79 -12.49
CA PHE A 16 -14.06 11.34 -11.14
C PHE A 16 -14.69 12.45 -10.31
N THR A 17 -15.67 12.06 -9.50
CA THR A 17 -16.17 12.87 -8.39
C THR A 17 -15.44 12.44 -7.12
N LEU A 18 -14.70 13.35 -6.48
CA LEU A 18 -14.08 13.11 -5.19
C LEU A 18 -15.13 13.25 -4.08
N GLY A 19 -15.18 12.26 -3.20
CA GLY A 19 -16.01 12.21 -2.00
C GLY A 19 -15.21 12.55 -0.74
N ARG A 20 -15.55 11.89 0.37
CA ARG A 20 -14.88 12.09 1.66
C ARG A 20 -13.40 11.72 1.62
N GLU A 21 -12.61 12.38 2.44
CA GLU A 21 -11.23 12.00 2.70
C GLU A 21 -11.18 10.67 3.48
N LEU A 22 -10.31 9.78 3.05
CA LEU A 22 -10.07 8.46 3.64
C LEU A 22 -8.79 8.45 4.48
N GLY A 23 -7.85 9.35 4.20
CA GLY A 23 -6.60 9.44 4.96
C GLY A 23 -5.72 10.58 4.48
N GLN A 24 -4.83 11.03 5.36
CA GLN A 24 -3.90 12.12 5.11
C GLN A 24 -2.46 11.68 5.39
N GLY A 25 -1.58 11.87 4.41
CA GLY A 25 -0.15 11.66 4.53
C GLY A 25 0.64 12.97 4.55
N ASN A 26 1.97 12.85 4.65
CA ASN A 26 2.88 14.01 4.75
C ASN A 26 2.79 14.98 3.56
N PHE A 27 2.55 14.47 2.36
CA PHE A 27 2.45 15.25 1.12
C PHE A 27 1.29 14.83 0.22
N SER A 28 0.44 13.92 0.71
CA SER A 28 -0.65 13.32 -0.05
C SER A 28 -1.94 13.29 0.76
N ARG A 29 -3.07 13.25 0.07
CA ARG A 29 -4.38 13.00 0.65
C ARG A 29 -5.05 11.89 -0.13
N VAL A 30 -5.79 11.02 0.55
CA VAL A 30 -6.51 9.91 -0.09
C VAL A 30 -7.99 10.21 0.01
N PHE A 31 -8.69 10.15 -1.11
CA PHE A 31 -10.13 10.40 -1.18
C PHE A 31 -10.87 9.19 -1.72
N LEU A 32 -12.10 9.01 -1.25
CA LEU A 32 -13.07 8.21 -1.98
C LEU A 32 -13.32 8.89 -3.33
N ALA A 33 -13.35 8.14 -4.41
CA ALA A 33 -13.64 8.66 -5.73
C ALA A 33 -14.64 7.76 -6.45
N THR A 34 -15.55 8.37 -7.19
CA THR A 34 -16.50 7.64 -8.03
C THR A 34 -16.30 8.06 -9.48
N HIS A 35 -16.07 7.09 -10.35
CA HIS A 35 -16.00 7.37 -11.79
C HIS A 35 -17.38 7.77 -12.30
N ASN A 36 -17.45 8.92 -12.98
CA ASN A 36 -18.71 9.60 -13.27
C ASN A 36 -19.63 8.77 -14.17
N ALA A 37 -19.05 8.06 -15.15
CA ALA A 37 -19.82 7.31 -16.14
C ALA A 37 -20.13 5.87 -15.69
N THR A 38 -19.14 5.15 -15.14
CA THR A 38 -19.31 3.73 -14.75
C THR A 38 -19.85 3.55 -13.34
N LYS A 39 -19.81 4.60 -12.51
CA LYS A 39 -20.13 4.58 -11.07
C LYS A 39 -19.25 3.65 -10.23
N GLU A 40 -18.15 3.16 -10.81
CA GLU A 40 -17.16 2.41 -10.07
C GLU A 40 -16.51 3.28 -9.00
N VAL A 41 -16.24 2.67 -7.85
CA VAL A 41 -15.69 3.33 -6.66
C VAL A 41 -14.22 2.98 -6.50
N PHE A 42 -13.43 3.99 -6.13
CA PHE A 42 -11.97 3.94 -6.04
C PHE A 42 -11.47 4.72 -4.82
N ALA A 43 -10.24 4.43 -4.42
CA ALA A 43 -9.45 5.33 -3.59
C ALA A 43 -8.49 6.11 -4.51
N VAL A 44 -8.43 7.43 -4.37
CA VAL A 44 -7.53 8.29 -5.13
C VAL A 44 -6.54 8.94 -4.18
N LYS A 45 -5.26 8.57 -4.27
CA LYS A 45 -4.17 9.29 -3.62
C LYS A 45 -3.78 10.48 -4.49
N LEU A 46 -4.04 11.68 -3.98
CA LEU A 46 -3.73 12.96 -4.60
C LEU A 46 -2.46 13.52 -3.99
N ILE A 47 -1.49 13.89 -4.83
CA ILE A 47 -0.22 14.47 -4.42
C ILE A 47 -0.01 15.82 -5.13
N GLU A 48 0.02 16.90 -4.35
CA GLU A 48 0.19 18.26 -4.88
C GLU A 48 1.65 18.51 -5.29
N LYS A 49 1.89 18.84 -6.57
CA LYS A 49 3.24 19.10 -7.10
C LYS A 49 3.90 20.30 -6.40
N ALA A 50 3.14 21.35 -6.13
CA ALA A 50 3.64 22.51 -5.40
C ALA A 50 4.08 22.18 -3.96
N ARG A 51 3.41 21.22 -3.30
CA ARG A 51 3.80 20.74 -1.97
C ARG A 51 5.09 19.92 -2.02
N ILE A 52 5.24 19.03 -3.02
CA ILE A 52 6.51 18.31 -3.24
C ILE A 52 7.66 19.31 -3.45
N MET A 53 7.48 20.31 -4.31
CA MET A 53 8.53 21.29 -4.62
C MET A 53 8.98 22.07 -3.38
N ARG A 54 8.03 22.49 -2.52
CA ARG A 54 8.36 23.14 -1.24
C ARG A 54 9.11 22.20 -0.30
N MET A 55 8.67 20.95 -0.19
CA MET A 55 9.30 19.97 0.69
C MET A 55 10.69 19.53 0.21
N LYS A 56 10.96 19.56 -1.11
CA LYS A 56 12.27 19.22 -1.69
C LYS A 56 13.43 19.96 -1.01
N ILE A 57 13.21 21.20 -0.58
CA ILE A 57 14.21 22.02 0.12
C ILE A 57 14.68 21.36 1.41
N ARG A 58 13.76 20.76 2.17
CA ARG A 58 14.04 20.09 3.45
C ARG A 58 14.22 18.58 3.32
N HIS A 59 13.68 18.00 2.24
CA HIS A 59 13.70 16.57 1.95
C HIS A 59 14.07 16.30 0.48
N PRO A 60 15.37 16.35 0.13
CA PRO A 60 15.83 16.29 -1.26
C PRO A 60 15.39 15.03 -2.04
N ASN A 61 15.16 13.93 -1.33
CA ASN A 61 14.84 12.62 -1.91
C ASN A 61 13.33 12.40 -2.18
N ILE A 62 12.47 13.37 -1.88
CA ILE A 62 11.01 13.20 -1.96
C ILE A 62 10.50 12.76 -3.35
N PHE A 63 11.16 13.19 -4.44
CA PHE A 63 10.80 12.75 -5.79
C PHE A 63 11.07 11.26 -6.00
N ASN A 64 12.19 10.75 -5.48
CA ASN A 64 12.55 9.35 -5.59
C ASN A 64 11.59 8.49 -4.77
N GLU A 65 11.09 9.00 -3.63
CA GLU A 65 10.09 8.30 -2.83
C GLU A 65 8.75 8.18 -3.54
N VAL A 66 8.24 9.28 -4.12
CA VAL A 66 6.99 9.25 -4.90
C VAL A 66 7.11 8.31 -6.12
N ASN A 67 8.24 8.35 -6.82
CA ASN A 67 8.48 7.45 -7.95
C ASN A 67 8.63 5.99 -7.51
N MET A 68 9.32 5.73 -6.40
CA MET A 68 9.47 4.39 -5.86
C MET A 68 8.12 3.80 -5.46
N GLU A 69 7.28 4.56 -4.77
CA GLU A 69 5.93 4.14 -4.37
C GLU A 69 5.11 3.75 -5.61
N LYS A 70 5.11 4.60 -6.64
CA LYS A 70 4.46 4.30 -7.93
C LYS A 70 5.02 3.02 -8.57
N THR A 71 6.34 2.83 -8.57
CA THR A 71 6.96 1.64 -9.17
C THR A 71 6.54 0.38 -8.42
N VAL A 72 6.65 0.39 -7.10
CA VAL A 72 6.27 -0.72 -6.23
C VAL A 72 4.80 -1.08 -6.41
N LEU A 73 3.89 -0.11 -6.28
CA LEU A 73 2.45 -0.35 -6.40
C LEU A 73 2.04 -0.87 -7.80
N ASN A 74 2.77 -0.52 -8.87
CA ASN A 74 2.49 -1.07 -10.20
C ASN A 74 2.92 -2.54 -10.34
N MET A 75 3.94 -2.96 -9.60
CA MET A 75 4.49 -4.32 -9.66
C MET A 75 3.70 -5.32 -8.80
N LEU A 76 3.01 -4.83 -7.77
CA LEU A 76 2.31 -5.67 -6.81
C LEU A 76 0.91 -6.04 -7.32
N ARG A 77 0.64 -7.34 -7.36
CA ARG A 77 -0.68 -7.93 -7.66
C ARG A 77 -0.90 -9.14 -6.75
N HIS A 78 -1.53 -8.91 -5.61
CA HIS A 78 -1.77 -9.92 -4.59
C HIS A 78 -3.10 -9.65 -3.89
N PRO A 79 -3.91 -10.67 -3.51
CA PRO A 79 -5.21 -10.47 -2.86
C PRO A 79 -5.14 -9.67 -1.54
N ASN A 80 -4.04 -9.80 -0.79
CA ASN A 80 -3.83 -9.09 0.48
C ASN A 80 -3.07 -7.75 0.33
N ILE A 81 -2.93 -7.23 -0.89
CA ILE A 81 -2.28 -5.94 -1.18
C ILE A 81 -3.20 -5.08 -2.03
N VAL A 82 -3.38 -3.81 -1.66
CA VAL A 82 -4.20 -2.88 -2.44
C VAL A 82 -3.71 -2.81 -3.89
N ARG A 83 -4.64 -2.95 -4.83
CA ARG A 83 -4.29 -2.86 -6.24
C ARG A 83 -4.22 -1.41 -6.71
N MET A 84 -3.15 -1.04 -7.40
CA MET A 84 -3.11 0.18 -8.20
C MET A 84 -3.63 -0.11 -9.61
N TYR A 85 -4.64 0.63 -10.04
CA TYR A 85 -5.22 0.50 -11.37
C TYR A 85 -4.53 1.44 -12.36
N HIS A 86 -4.41 2.72 -12.01
CA HIS A 86 -3.89 3.75 -12.89
C HIS A 86 -3.04 4.78 -12.15
N THR A 87 -2.13 5.40 -12.89
CA THR A 87 -1.49 6.66 -12.47
C THR A 87 -1.65 7.70 -13.57
N PHE A 88 -2.08 8.90 -13.17
CA PHE A 88 -2.27 10.03 -14.07
C PHE A 88 -1.90 11.33 -13.36
N GLN A 89 -1.86 12.44 -14.10
CA GLN A 89 -1.47 13.74 -13.59
C GLN A 89 -2.16 14.85 -14.37
N ASP A 90 -2.32 16.01 -13.73
CA ASP A 90 -2.68 17.26 -14.39
C ASP A 90 -1.57 18.30 -14.15
N ALA A 91 -1.85 19.59 -14.38
CA ALA A 91 -0.87 20.66 -14.15
C ALA A 91 -0.45 20.78 -12.67
N ALA A 92 -1.34 20.49 -11.73
CA ALA A 92 -1.15 20.77 -10.30
C ALA A 92 -0.80 19.51 -9.47
N ASN A 93 -1.26 18.33 -9.89
CA ASN A 93 -1.33 17.14 -9.04
C ASN A 93 -0.88 15.86 -9.76
N LEU A 94 -0.42 14.90 -8.97
CA LEU A 94 -0.30 13.49 -9.34
C LEU A 94 -1.43 12.69 -8.69
N TYR A 95 -1.93 11.67 -9.38
CA TYR A 95 -3.05 10.85 -8.94
C TYR A 95 -2.70 9.37 -9.05
N PHE A 96 -2.82 8.63 -7.95
CA PHE A 96 -2.81 7.17 -7.95
C PHE A 96 -4.24 6.68 -7.74
N LEU A 97 -4.79 6.02 -8.75
CA LEU A 97 -6.12 5.41 -8.72
C LEU A 97 -5.97 3.97 -8.24
N MET A 98 -6.54 3.69 -7.07
CA MET A 98 -6.34 2.45 -6.34
C MET A 98 -7.68 1.80 -6.02
N GLU A 99 -7.61 0.52 -5.68
CA GLU A 99 -8.71 -0.23 -5.07
C GLU A 99 -9.24 0.51 -3.83
N TYR A 100 -10.55 0.70 -3.79
CA TYR A 100 -11.22 1.13 -2.58
C TYR A 100 -11.56 -0.09 -1.75
N VAL A 101 -11.04 -0.15 -0.53
CA VAL A 101 -11.38 -1.19 0.43
C VAL A 101 -12.45 -0.66 1.38
N SER A 102 -13.61 -1.31 1.37
CA SER A 102 -14.84 -0.82 2.00
C SER A 102 -14.94 -1.17 3.49
N ASN A 103 -14.06 -0.68 4.39
CA ASN A 103 -14.29 -0.70 5.85
C ASN A 103 -13.26 0.12 6.67
N GLY A 104 -13.41 0.08 8.01
CA GLY A 104 -12.48 0.65 9.00
C GLY A 104 -11.16 -0.11 9.10
N GLU A 105 -10.17 0.53 9.73
CA GLU A 105 -8.82 0.00 9.89
C GLU A 105 -8.87 -1.32 10.67
N LEU A 106 -7.90 -2.22 10.49
CA LEU A 106 -7.78 -3.42 11.34
C LEU A 106 -7.77 -3.05 12.83
N TRP A 107 -7.25 -1.85 13.13
CA TRP A 107 -7.32 -1.22 14.43
C TRP A 107 -8.75 -1.10 14.98
N ASP A 108 -9.73 -0.70 14.17
CA ASP A 108 -11.13 -0.60 14.56
C ASP A 108 -11.75 -1.97 14.87
N VAL A 109 -11.27 -3.04 14.23
CA VAL A 109 -11.69 -4.42 14.53
C VAL A 109 -11.11 -4.91 15.86
N LEU A 110 -9.90 -4.46 16.20
CA LEU A 110 -9.22 -4.81 17.44
C LEU A 110 -9.64 -3.94 18.65
N GLN A 111 -10.47 -2.92 18.40
CA GLN A 111 -11.02 -2.04 19.42
C GLN A 111 -12.54 -2.12 19.52
N LEU A 112 -13.05 -2.21 20.74
CA LEU A 112 -14.46 -2.02 21.03
C LEU A 112 -14.57 -0.79 21.94
N GLN A 113 -15.27 0.26 21.49
CA GLN A 113 -15.50 1.48 22.26
C GLN A 113 -14.22 2.15 22.81
N GLY A 114 -13.14 2.16 22.02
CA GLY A 114 -11.87 2.79 22.42
C GLY A 114 -11.02 1.98 23.41
N LYS A 115 -11.42 0.73 23.72
CA LYS A 115 -10.62 -0.21 24.52
C LYS A 115 -10.05 -1.30 23.61
N GLN A 116 -8.76 -1.57 23.76
CA GLN A 116 -8.11 -2.70 23.10
C GLN A 116 -8.63 -3.99 23.75
N VAL A 117 -9.54 -4.67 23.06
CA VAL A 117 -10.13 -5.93 23.53
C VAL A 117 -9.37 -7.14 22.96
N GLY A 118 -8.51 -6.88 21.97
CA GLY A 118 -7.84 -7.93 21.21
C GLY A 118 -8.80 -8.64 20.28
N CYS A 119 -8.36 -9.78 19.74
CA CYS A 119 -9.21 -10.68 18.98
C CYS A 119 -9.01 -12.12 19.48
N THR A 120 -9.89 -13.02 19.05
CA THR A 120 -9.73 -14.45 19.35
C THR A 120 -8.47 -14.98 18.69
N GLU A 121 -7.86 -16.02 19.26
CA GLU A 121 -6.67 -16.66 18.68
C GLU A 121 -6.89 -17.08 17.22
N GLY A 122 -8.08 -17.60 16.91
CA GLY A 122 -8.45 -17.97 15.54
C GLY A 122 -8.43 -16.80 14.57
N LEU A 123 -8.95 -15.64 14.99
CA LEU A 123 -8.97 -14.44 14.14
C LEU A 123 -7.57 -13.82 14.00
N ALA A 124 -6.79 -13.81 15.09
CA ALA A 124 -5.39 -13.41 15.06
C ALA A 124 -4.59 -14.27 14.08
N ARG A 125 -4.75 -15.60 14.12
CA ARG A 125 -4.11 -16.55 13.21
C ARG A 125 -4.52 -16.31 11.76
N PHE A 126 -5.79 -16.03 11.51
CA PHE A 126 -6.31 -15.75 10.18
C PHE A 126 -5.70 -14.47 9.59
N TYR A 127 -5.70 -13.36 10.32
CA TYR A 127 -5.08 -12.11 9.85
C TYR A 127 -3.56 -12.22 9.74
N ALA A 128 -2.90 -12.94 10.65
CA ALA A 128 -1.47 -13.21 10.55
C ALA A 128 -1.13 -13.98 9.26
N ALA A 129 -1.96 -14.96 8.87
CA ALA A 129 -1.76 -15.70 7.62
C ALA A 129 -1.88 -14.79 6.38
N ASP A 130 -2.89 -13.92 6.32
CA ASP A 130 -3.04 -12.92 5.25
C ASP A 130 -1.81 -12.00 5.14
N ILE A 131 -1.32 -11.52 6.29
CA ILE A 131 -0.15 -10.65 6.38
C ILE A 131 1.10 -11.39 5.89
N VAL A 132 1.36 -12.59 6.41
CA VAL A 132 2.54 -13.39 6.04
C VAL A 132 2.54 -13.70 4.55
N ASN A 133 1.38 -14.05 3.97
CA ASN A 133 1.24 -14.30 2.55
C ASN A 133 1.59 -13.05 1.70
N ALA A 134 1.11 -11.88 2.10
CA ALA A 134 1.48 -10.62 1.44
C ALA A 134 2.99 -10.32 1.55
N LEU A 135 3.59 -10.55 2.73
CA LEU A 135 5.01 -10.33 2.97
C LEU A 135 5.89 -11.26 2.15
N GLU A 136 5.56 -12.56 2.09
CA GLU A 136 6.25 -13.55 1.27
C GLU A 136 6.19 -13.17 -0.23
N TYR A 137 5.01 -12.74 -0.69
CA TYR A 137 4.84 -12.26 -2.06
C TYR A 137 5.74 -11.05 -2.38
N MET A 138 5.83 -10.06 -1.48
CA MET A 138 6.72 -8.91 -1.65
C MET A 138 8.20 -9.30 -1.65
N ALA A 139 8.59 -10.17 -0.71
CA ALA A 139 9.95 -10.68 -0.60
C ALA A 139 10.38 -11.39 -1.89
N SER A 140 9.51 -12.20 -2.48
CA SER A 140 9.75 -12.88 -3.78
C SER A 140 9.99 -11.91 -4.95
N ARG A 141 9.60 -10.64 -4.81
CA ARG A 141 9.80 -9.57 -5.81
C ARG A 141 10.93 -8.61 -5.45
N HIS A 142 11.71 -8.94 -4.43
CA HIS A 142 12.75 -8.06 -3.88
C HIS A 142 12.21 -6.68 -3.47
N ILE A 143 10.93 -6.61 -3.13
CA ILE A 143 10.30 -5.42 -2.58
C ILE A 143 10.36 -5.56 -1.08
N VAL A 144 11.03 -4.62 -0.43
CA VAL A 144 11.04 -4.51 1.02
C VAL A 144 10.30 -3.26 1.39
N HIS A 145 9.13 -3.44 1.99
CA HIS A 145 8.55 -2.39 2.79
C HIS A 145 9.55 -2.13 3.93
N ARG A 146 10.10 -0.91 4.08
CA ARG A 146 11.27 -0.62 4.94
C ARG A 146 10.94 -0.68 6.46
N PHE A 147 9.99 -1.55 6.81
CA PHE A 147 9.02 -1.44 7.89
C PHE A 147 8.63 -2.83 8.39
N ALA A 148 9.47 -3.87 8.20
CA ALA A 148 9.30 -5.12 8.95
C ALA A 148 9.36 -4.89 10.48
N SER A 149 9.82 -3.72 10.92
CA SER A 149 9.84 -3.25 12.32
C SER A 149 8.58 -2.48 12.74
N ASP A 150 7.72 -2.13 11.80
CA ASP A 150 6.88 -0.94 11.93
C ASP A 150 5.52 -1.18 11.22
N LEU A 151 5.19 -2.45 10.97
CA LEU A 151 3.89 -2.94 10.51
C LEU A 151 2.78 -2.48 11.47
N LYS A 152 2.24 -1.28 11.24
CA LYS A 152 1.18 -0.70 12.06
C LYS A 152 -0.18 -1.18 11.56
N PRO A 153 -1.09 -1.57 12.47
CA PRO A 153 -2.47 -1.91 12.13
C PRO A 153 -3.18 -0.81 11.31
N GLU A 154 -2.76 0.45 11.47
CA GLU A 154 -3.22 1.64 10.74
C GLU A 154 -3.07 1.52 9.20
N ASN A 155 -2.11 0.72 8.73
CA ASN A 155 -1.84 0.51 7.29
C ASN A 155 -2.51 -0.75 6.72
N MET A 156 -3.42 -1.35 7.50
CA MET A 156 -4.16 -2.56 7.14
C MET A 156 -5.66 -2.31 7.22
N ILE A 157 -6.35 -2.62 6.13
CA ILE A 157 -7.81 -2.53 6.09
C ILE A 157 -8.37 -3.93 5.99
N VAL A 158 -9.33 -4.27 6.84
CA VAL A 158 -10.10 -5.51 6.71
C VAL A 158 -11.23 -5.24 5.72
N ALA A 159 -11.19 -5.89 4.56
CA ALA A 159 -12.23 -5.68 3.57
C ALA A 159 -13.54 -6.31 4.04
N LYS A 160 -14.61 -5.54 3.95
CA LYS A 160 -15.94 -6.01 4.35
C LYS A 160 -16.48 -7.15 3.48
N GLU A 161 -16.03 -7.18 2.23
CA GLU A 161 -16.54 -8.09 1.20
C GLU A 161 -16.19 -9.56 1.52
N ASP A 162 -14.98 -9.79 2.02
CA ASP A 162 -14.41 -11.12 2.21
C ASP A 162 -13.77 -11.32 3.60
N GLY A 163 -13.66 -10.27 4.41
CA GLY A 163 -13.05 -10.31 5.73
C GLY A 163 -11.52 -10.37 5.73
N HIS A 164 -10.86 -10.29 4.58
CA HIS A 164 -9.41 -10.40 4.46
C HIS A 164 -8.69 -9.06 4.64
N VAL A 165 -7.47 -9.12 5.15
CA VAL A 165 -6.59 -7.96 5.30
C VAL A 165 -6.02 -7.54 3.94
N ARG A 166 -6.05 -6.23 3.68
CA ARG A 166 -5.36 -5.58 2.56
C ARG A 166 -4.38 -4.55 3.10
N ILE A 167 -3.12 -4.65 2.68
CA ILE A 167 -2.08 -3.65 2.97
C ILE A 167 -2.26 -2.47 2.01
N VAL A 168 -2.37 -1.24 2.54
CA VAL A 168 -2.80 -0.07 1.76
C VAL A 168 -1.80 1.08 1.63
N ASP A 169 -0.76 1.16 2.46
CA ASP A 169 0.26 2.22 2.38
C ASP A 169 1.64 1.66 2.01
N PHE A 170 2.23 2.20 0.94
CA PHE A 170 3.56 1.85 0.42
C PHE A 170 4.47 3.07 0.28
N GLY A 171 4.12 4.22 0.88
CA GLY A 171 4.91 5.45 0.78
C GLY A 171 6.34 5.35 1.33
N THR A 172 6.62 4.34 2.15
CA THR A 172 7.97 4.04 2.69
C THR A 172 8.65 2.83 2.05
N ALA A 173 7.97 2.14 1.14
CA ALA A 173 8.47 0.92 0.52
C ALA A 173 9.67 1.17 -0.41
N LYS A 174 10.55 0.18 -0.52
CA LYS A 174 11.76 0.21 -1.35
C LYS A 174 11.84 -1.03 -2.22
N ASN A 175 12.28 -0.83 -3.46
CA ASN A 175 12.67 -1.91 -4.35
C ASN A 175 14.18 -2.16 -4.18
N LEU A 176 14.56 -3.35 -3.72
CA LEU A 176 15.96 -3.72 -3.54
C LEU A 176 16.64 -4.13 -4.85
N SER A 177 15.87 -4.46 -5.88
CA SER A 177 16.42 -4.72 -7.23
C SER A 177 16.81 -3.44 -7.98
N ASP A 178 16.31 -2.28 -7.54
CA ASP A 178 16.63 -0.97 -8.11
C ASP A 178 17.20 -0.02 -7.05
N ILE A 179 18.51 -0.12 -6.85
CA ILE A 179 19.27 0.68 -5.86
C ILE A 179 19.35 2.15 -6.29
N SER A 180 19.10 2.48 -7.56
CA SER A 180 19.22 3.85 -8.08
C SER A 180 18.22 4.82 -7.44
N LEU A 181 17.08 4.30 -6.99
CA LEU A 181 16.02 5.06 -6.31
C LEU A 181 16.11 4.95 -4.77
N ASN A 182 17.03 4.14 -4.25
CA ASN A 182 17.32 4.02 -2.83
C ASN A 182 18.32 5.14 -2.44
N GLY A 183 17.80 6.24 -1.89
CA GLY A 183 18.63 7.39 -1.51
C GLY A 183 19.82 7.05 -0.58
N PRO A 184 20.75 7.99 -0.35
CA PRO A 184 22.07 7.74 0.24
C PRO A 184 22.08 7.18 1.68
N ASN A 185 20.96 7.21 2.39
CA ASN A 185 20.80 6.64 3.74
C ASN A 185 20.30 5.18 3.73
N PHE A 186 20.54 4.43 2.65
CA PHE A 186 20.27 3.00 2.64
C PHE A 186 21.28 2.26 3.52
N VAL A 187 20.96 2.13 4.81
CA VAL A 187 21.64 1.22 5.73
C VAL A 187 20.86 -0.11 5.74
N GLY A 188 20.81 -0.77 4.58
CA GLY A 188 20.40 -2.16 4.54
C GLY A 188 21.60 -3.00 4.96
N THR A 189 21.59 -3.53 6.18
CA THR A 189 22.61 -4.49 6.62
C THR A 189 22.68 -5.62 5.59
N PRO A 190 23.82 -5.83 4.90
CA PRO A 190 23.94 -6.86 3.86
C PRO A 190 23.66 -8.30 4.36
N GLY A 191 23.60 -8.50 5.68
CA GLY A 191 23.44 -9.81 6.32
C GLY A 191 22.01 -10.34 6.48
N LEU A 192 20.95 -9.54 6.30
CA LEU A 192 19.56 -10.02 6.50
C LEU A 192 18.95 -10.74 5.29
N LEU A 193 19.65 -10.77 4.15
CA LEU A 193 19.22 -11.45 2.91
C LEU A 193 19.82 -12.85 2.72
N GLN A 194 20.63 -13.34 3.67
CA GLN A 194 21.00 -14.75 3.73
C GLN A 194 20.16 -15.43 4.79
N LEU A 195 19.04 -16.03 4.38
CA LEU A 195 18.51 -17.17 5.12
C LEU A 195 19.65 -18.20 5.21
N PRO A 196 19.98 -18.73 6.40
CA PRO A 196 20.96 -19.80 6.49
C PRO A 196 20.47 -20.99 5.64
N PRO A 197 21.35 -21.71 4.92
CA PRO A 197 20.98 -22.80 4.02
C PRO A 197 20.44 -24.07 4.71
N HIS A 198 19.99 -23.99 5.96
CA HIS A 198 19.60 -25.14 6.78
C HIS A 198 18.32 -24.87 7.57
N ILE A 199 17.17 -24.86 6.89
CA ILE A 199 15.91 -25.33 7.47
C ILE A 199 15.35 -26.38 6.51
N HIS A 200 16.06 -27.51 6.45
CA HIS A 200 15.46 -28.77 6.04
C HIS A 200 14.88 -29.43 7.30
N THR A 201 13.73 -30.08 7.10
CA THR A 201 13.05 -31.03 8.00
C THR A 201 12.49 -30.47 9.31
N PHE A 202 11.22 -30.06 9.27
CA PHE A 202 10.31 -30.37 10.38
C PHE A 202 9.81 -31.80 10.15
N ASP A 203 10.49 -32.76 10.76
CA ASP A 203 9.97 -34.10 10.94
C ASP A 203 8.70 -34.02 11.80
N ILE A 204 7.60 -34.48 11.22
CA ILE A 204 6.40 -34.86 11.97
C ILE A 204 6.52 -36.37 12.13
N ASP A 205 6.90 -36.81 13.32
CA ASP A 205 6.79 -38.21 13.73
C ASP A 205 5.53 -38.39 14.60
N PRO A 206 4.97 -39.62 14.65
CA PRO A 206 3.54 -39.91 14.52
C PRO A 206 2.67 -39.72 15.77
#